data_AF-A0A820ZNJ9-F1
#
_entry.id   AF-A0A820ZNJ9-F1
#
_cell.length_a   1.000
_cell.length_b   1.000
_cell.length_c   1.000
_cell.angle_alpha   90.00
_cell.angle_beta   90.00
_cell.angle_gamma   90.00
#
_symmetry.space_group_name_H-M   'P 1'
#
loop_
_entity.id
_entity.type
_entity.pdbx_description
1 polymer ?
#
loop_
_entity_poly.entity_id
_entity_poly.type
_entity_poly.pdbx_seq_one_letter_code
_entity_poly.pdbx_strand_id
1 'polypeptide(L)'
;MINCVMSPLYAGGTVVMMNKFDVEQTWDHLLNDRNPAINVFSAVPTIYIKLIEHIKNSSIKDVKKLCSNHIRLFLSGSSALPESVFQKWFELTGFEIVEQFGSSETGRVLSNKLEGKKLA
;
A
#
# COMPACT_ATOMS: atom_id res chain seq x y z
N MET A 1 -10.68 7.09 -3.10
CA MET A 1 -11.45 5.96 -2.51
C MET A 1 -12.20 5.17 -3.58
N ILE A 2 -12.92 5.82 -4.49
CA ILE A 2 -13.75 5.15 -5.51
C ILE A 2 -13.02 4.05 -6.29
N ASN A 3 -11.82 4.32 -6.84
CA ASN A 3 -11.09 3.33 -7.63
C ASN A 3 -10.51 2.18 -6.81
N CYS A 4 -10.19 2.38 -5.52
CA CYS A 4 -9.66 1.30 -4.67
C CYS A 4 -10.71 0.22 -4.37
N VAL A 5 -12.00 0.56 -4.46
CA VAL A 5 -13.11 -0.36 -4.18
C VAL A 5 -13.73 -0.83 -5.49
N MET A 6 -14.03 0.10 -6.41
CA MET A 6 -14.70 -0.26 -7.66
C MET A 6 -13.82 -1.07 -8.60
N SER A 7 -12.51 -0.77 -8.70
CA SER A 7 -11.61 -1.52 -9.59
C SER A 7 -11.49 -3.01 -9.21
N PRO A 8 -11.21 -3.39 -7.95
CA PRO A 8 -11.18 -4.80 -7.60
C PRO A 8 -12.54 -5.47 -7.75
N LEU A 9 -13.64 -4.82 -7.36
CA LEU A 9 -14.98 -5.41 -7.51
C LEU A 9 -15.36 -5.64 -8.98
N TYR A 10 -15.06 -4.68 -9.86
CA TYR A 10 -15.28 -4.81 -11.29
C TYR A 10 -14.46 -5.96 -11.90
N ALA A 11 -13.24 -6.19 -11.40
CA ALA A 11 -12.39 -7.30 -11.81
C ALA A 11 -12.74 -8.65 -11.12
N GLY A 12 -13.82 -8.72 -10.33
CA GLY A 12 -14.22 -9.93 -9.59
C GLY A 12 -13.36 -10.25 -8.36
N GLY A 13 -12.58 -9.28 -7.89
CA GLY A 13 -11.74 -9.39 -6.70
C GLY A 13 -12.52 -9.19 -5.38
N THR A 14 -11.84 -9.47 -4.27
CA THR A 14 -12.37 -9.29 -2.91
C THR A 14 -11.79 -8.04 -2.27
N VAL A 15 -12.63 -7.24 -1.61
CA VAL A 15 -12.20 -6.07 -0.83
C VAL A 15 -12.27 -6.40 0.65
N VAL A 16 -11.11 -6.39 1.31
CA VAL A 16 -11.03 -6.49 2.78
C VAL A 16 -11.10 -5.09 3.36
N MET A 17 -12.18 -4.79 4.08
CA MET A 17 -12.37 -3.49 4.75
C MET A 17 -12.07 -3.61 6.24
N MET A 18 -11.24 -2.70 6.75
CA MET A 18 -11.01 -2.55 8.18
C MET A 18 -11.83 -1.38 8.72
N ASN A 19 -12.58 -1.61 9.80
CA ASN A 19 -13.44 -0.57 10.40
C ASN A 19 -12.65 0.63 10.93
N LYS A 20 -11.45 0.37 11.46
CA LYS A 20 -10.49 1.39 11.88
C LYS A 20 -9.10 0.96 11.47
N PHE A 21 -8.21 1.93 11.27
CA PHE A 21 -6.80 1.63 11.13
C PHE A 21 -6.24 1.08 12.45
N ASP A 22 -5.57 -0.05 12.35
CA ASP A 22 -4.81 -0.68 13.43
C ASP A 22 -3.50 -1.20 12.84
N VAL A 23 -2.38 -0.78 13.41
CA VAL A 23 -1.07 -0.99 12.80
C VAL A 23 -0.62 -2.45 12.84
N GLU A 24 -0.94 -3.16 13.93
CA GLU A 24 -0.60 -4.58 14.09
C GLU A 24 -1.46 -5.45 13.19
N GLN A 25 -2.77 -5.21 13.16
CA GLN A 25 -3.67 -5.93 12.25
C GLN A 25 -3.33 -5.67 10.79
N THR A 26 -2.91 -4.45 10.44
CA THR A 26 -2.50 -4.14 9.06
C THR A 26 -1.25 -4.94 8.68
N TRP A 27 -0.23 -4.98 9.55
CA TRP A 27 0.95 -5.82 9.30
C TRP A 27 0.60 -7.30 9.22
N ASP A 28 -0.27 -7.78 10.10
CA ASP A 28 -0.74 -9.16 10.05
C ASP A 28 -1.41 -9.48 8.71
N HIS A 29 -2.30 -8.62 8.22
CA HIS A 29 -2.93 -8.76 6.91
C HIS A 29 -1.93 -8.71 5.73
N LEU A 30 -0.86 -7.92 5.85
CA LEU A 30 0.15 -7.80 4.81
C LEU A 30 1.14 -8.97 4.79
N LEU A 31 1.46 -9.53 5.96
CA LEU A 31 2.53 -10.52 6.10
C LEU A 31 2.04 -11.96 6.08
N ASN A 32 0.79 -12.19 6.49
CA ASN A 32 0.21 -13.54 6.52
C ASN A 32 -0.53 -13.88 5.23
N ASP A 33 -0.36 -15.12 4.78
CA ASP A 33 -1.11 -15.72 3.69
C ASP A 33 -2.49 -16.19 4.21
N ARG A 34 -3.36 -15.21 4.49
CA ARG A 34 -4.76 -15.45 4.88
C ARG A 34 -5.59 -15.78 3.64
N ASN A 35 -6.80 -16.31 3.83
CA ASN A 35 -7.78 -16.44 2.74
C ASN A 35 -8.93 -15.45 2.94
N PRO A 36 -9.05 -14.37 2.14
CA PRO A 36 -8.21 -14.01 0.99
C PRO A 36 -6.90 -13.32 1.39
N ALA A 37 -5.83 -13.57 0.63
CA ALA A 37 -4.52 -12.94 0.83
C ALA A 37 -4.52 -11.54 0.21
N ILE A 38 -3.92 -10.57 0.89
CA ILE A 38 -3.86 -9.20 0.40
C ILE A 38 -2.80 -9.09 -0.70
N ASN A 39 -3.22 -8.94 -1.95
CA ASN A 39 -2.29 -8.76 -3.06
C ASN A 39 -2.10 -7.29 -3.50
N VAL A 40 -3.02 -6.40 -3.13
CA VAL A 40 -2.93 -4.96 -3.38
C VAL A 40 -3.29 -4.21 -2.10
N PHE A 41 -2.44 -3.28 -1.68
CA PHE A 41 -2.69 -2.41 -0.53
C PHE A 41 -2.79 -0.96 -0.96
N SER A 42 -3.86 -0.28 -0.56
CA SER A 42 -4.05 1.15 -0.83
C SER A 42 -4.27 1.90 0.47
N ALA A 43 -3.43 2.91 0.71
CA ALA A 43 -3.54 3.76 1.89
C ALA A 43 -3.13 5.20 1.58
N VAL A 44 -3.32 6.10 2.54
CA VAL A 44 -2.82 7.48 2.47
C VAL A 44 -1.42 7.57 3.08
N PRO A 45 -0.61 8.61 2.76
CA PRO A 45 0.78 8.73 3.26
C PRO A 45 0.94 8.56 4.78
N THR A 46 -0.01 9.05 5.57
CA THR A 46 0.04 8.94 7.04
C THR A 46 -0.02 7.51 7.55
N ILE A 47 -0.64 6.59 6.82
CA ILE A 47 -0.66 5.16 7.18
C ILE A 47 0.71 4.53 6.97
N TYR A 48 1.38 4.82 5.85
CA TYR A 48 2.73 4.33 5.59
C TYR A 48 3.73 4.80 6.64
N ILE A 49 3.63 6.06 7.08
CA ILE A 49 4.46 6.59 8.18
C ILE A 49 4.30 5.74 9.45
N LYS A 50 3.05 5.48 9.87
CA LYS A 50 2.76 4.68 11.07
C LYS A 50 3.25 3.24 10.94
N LEU A 51 3.10 2.63 9.76
CA LEU A 51 3.57 1.26 9.50
C LEU A 51 5.10 1.16 9.60
N ILE A 52 5.83 2.11 9.01
CA ILE A 52 7.29 2.18 9.07
C ILE A 52 7.76 2.38 10.52
N GLU A 53 7.12 3.30 11.26
CA GLU A 53 7.45 3.55 12.67
C GLU A 53 7.22 2.32 13.55
N HIS A 54 6.12 1.60 13.33
CA HIS A 54 5.84 0.38 14.09
C HIS A 54 6.90 -0.69 13.84
N ILE A 55 7.30 -0.90 12.58
CA ILE A 55 8.31 -1.92 12.28
C ILE A 55 9.64 -1.65 12.96
N LYS A 56 10.07 -0.39 13.02
CA LYS A 56 11.33 0.00 13.68
C LYS A 56 11.40 -0.44 15.15
N ASN A 57 10.24 -0.53 15.79
CA ASN A 57 10.12 -0.90 17.20
C ASN A 57 9.63 -2.35 17.40
N SER A 58 9.40 -3.09 16.31
CA SER A 58 8.86 -4.46 16.33
C SER A 58 9.95 -5.52 16.16
N SER A 59 9.64 -6.76 16.50
CA SER A 59 10.51 -7.92 16.21
C SER A 59 10.22 -8.58 14.85
N ILE A 60 9.43 -7.94 13.98
CA ILE A 60 9.06 -8.48 12.66
C ILE A 60 10.32 -8.53 11.78
N LYS A 61 10.68 -9.73 11.32
CA LYS A 61 11.81 -9.96 10.41
C LYS A 61 11.31 -10.33 9.01
N ASP A 62 12.19 -10.20 8.02
CA ASP A 62 11.97 -10.66 6.65
C ASP A 62 10.74 -10.07 5.94
N VAL A 63 10.36 -8.84 6.29
CA VAL A 63 9.21 -8.10 5.73
C VAL A 63 9.24 -8.09 4.20
N LYS A 64 10.41 -7.82 3.62
CA LYS A 64 10.64 -7.86 2.17
C LYS A 64 10.26 -9.22 1.55
N LYS A 65 10.69 -10.32 2.17
CA LYS A 65 10.39 -11.68 1.70
C LYS A 65 8.91 -11.99 1.84
N LEU A 66 8.32 -11.68 3.00
CA LEU A 66 6.91 -11.94 3.28
C LEU A 66 5.99 -11.17 2.32
N CYS A 67 6.26 -9.87 2.10
CA CYS A 67 5.53 -9.09 1.11
C CYS A 67 5.68 -9.66 -0.31
N SER A 68 6.87 -10.14 -0.68
CA SER A 68 7.11 -10.67 -2.03
C SER A 68 6.35 -11.96 -2.40
N ASN A 69 5.79 -12.66 -1.41
CA ASN A 69 5.08 -13.92 -1.66
C ASN A 69 3.72 -13.71 -2.35
N HIS A 70 3.01 -12.63 -2.02
CA HIS A 70 1.62 -12.43 -2.46
C HIS A 70 1.27 -10.96 -2.78
N ILE A 71 2.03 -9.99 -2.29
CA ILE A 71 1.79 -8.58 -2.62
C ILE A 71 2.39 -8.27 -3.99
N ARG A 72 1.62 -7.60 -4.83
CA ARG A 72 2.05 -7.12 -6.15
C ARG A 72 2.06 -5.60 -6.27
N LEU A 73 1.36 -4.89 -5.38
CA LEU A 73 1.17 -3.45 -5.55
C LEU A 73 0.85 -2.72 -4.24
N PHE A 74 1.59 -1.63 -4.00
CA PHE A 74 1.28 -0.64 -2.99
C PHE A 74 0.84 0.66 -3.64
N LEU A 75 -0.26 1.24 -3.15
CA LEU A 75 -0.86 2.44 -3.69
C LEU A 75 -0.93 3.53 -2.61
N SER A 76 -0.50 4.75 -2.97
CA SER A 76 -0.71 5.96 -2.17
C SER A 76 -1.63 6.93 -2.91
N GLY A 77 -2.47 7.66 -2.18
CA GLY A 77 -3.31 8.71 -2.75
C GLY A 77 -3.77 9.72 -1.71
N SER A 78 -4.60 10.66 -2.15
CA SER A 78 -5.21 11.74 -1.36
C SER A 78 -4.26 12.87 -0.92
N SER A 79 -2.96 12.64 -0.86
CA SER A 79 -1.94 13.66 -0.65
C SER A 79 -0.58 13.22 -1.19
N ALA A 80 0.35 14.16 -1.32
CA ALA A 80 1.72 13.88 -1.76
C ALA A 80 2.42 12.93 -0.78
N LEU A 81 3.06 11.88 -1.31
CA LEU A 81 3.87 10.98 -0.51
C LEU A 81 5.26 11.60 -0.29
N PRO A 82 5.72 11.80 0.96
CA PRO A 82 7.07 12.29 1.21
C PRO A 82 8.11 11.31 0.65
N GLU A 83 9.14 11.84 -0.02
CA GLU A 83 10.22 11.03 -0.62
C GLU A 83 10.91 10.13 0.41
N SER A 84 11.07 10.62 1.64
CA SER A 84 11.66 9.83 2.73
C SER A 84 10.79 8.64 3.16
N VAL A 85 9.47 8.70 2.97
CA VAL A 85 8.55 7.59 3.23
C VAL A 85 8.63 6.59 2.07
N PHE A 86 8.65 7.09 0.83
CA PHE A 86 8.81 6.25 -0.36
C PHE A 86 10.08 5.40 -0.30
N GLN A 87 11.23 6.02 -0.04
CA GLN A 87 12.53 5.34 0.04
C GLN A 87 12.57 4.31 1.17
N LYS A 88 12.14 4.68 2.37
CA LYS A 88 12.09 3.75 3.52
C LYS A 88 11.15 2.58 3.27
N TRP A 89 10.02 2.80 2.61
CA TRP A 89 9.10 1.72 2.26
C TRP A 89 9.71 0.75 1.25
N PHE A 90 10.39 1.27 0.24
CA PHE A 90 11.10 0.47 -0.75
C PHE A 90 12.22 -0.37 -0.12
N GLU A 91 13.03 0.23 0.76
CA GLU A 91 14.07 -0.48 1.50
C GLU A 91 13.48 -1.62 2.35
N LEU A 92 12.36 -1.35 3.00
CA LEU A 92 11.71 -2.27 3.93
C LEU A 92 11.00 -3.45 3.23
N THR A 93 10.25 -3.16 2.17
CA THR A 93 9.36 -4.13 1.52
C THR A 93 9.87 -4.63 0.17
N GLY A 94 10.80 -3.90 -0.47
CA GLY A 94 11.23 -4.15 -1.84
C GLY A 94 10.29 -3.62 -2.92
N PHE A 95 9.20 -2.94 -2.55
CA PHE A 95 8.20 -2.44 -3.50
C PHE A 95 8.17 -0.92 -3.54
N GLU A 96 8.10 -0.37 -4.76
CA GLU A 96 7.81 1.05 -4.95
C GLU A 96 6.31 1.31 -4.69
N ILE A 97 6.00 2.47 -4.11
CA ILE A 97 4.62 2.91 -3.92
C ILE A 97 4.15 3.65 -5.17
N VAL A 98 3.01 3.24 -5.71
CA VAL A 98 2.35 3.95 -6.82
C VAL A 98 1.45 5.05 -6.27
N GLU A 99 1.88 6.29 -6.43
CA GLU A 99 1.12 7.49 -6.12
C GLU A 99 0.04 7.73 -7.16
N GLN A 100 -1.16 8.07 -6.70
CA GLN A 100 -2.30 8.37 -7.55
C GLN A 100 -2.87 9.72 -7.17
N PHE A 101 -2.86 10.62 -8.14
CA PHE A 101 -3.35 11.99 -8.04
C PHE A 101 -4.72 12.08 -8.71
N GLY A 102 -5.63 12.76 -8.05
CA GLY A 102 -7.01 12.83 -8.47
C GLY A 102 -7.88 13.53 -7.44
N SER A 103 -9.08 13.90 -7.84
CA SER A 103 -10.10 14.50 -6.97
C SER A 103 -11.38 13.66 -6.98
N SER A 104 -12.36 14.01 -6.14
CA SER A 104 -13.69 13.39 -6.20
C SER A 104 -14.39 13.65 -7.54
N GLU A 105 -14.17 14.83 -8.12
CA GLU A 105 -14.82 15.31 -9.35
C GLU A 105 -14.20 14.70 -10.61
N THR A 106 -12.91 14.39 -10.56
CA THR A 106 -12.14 13.93 -11.72
C THR A 106 -11.74 12.45 -11.65
N GLY A 107 -11.96 11.80 -10.50
CA GLY A 107 -11.42 10.46 -10.26
C GLY A 107 -9.90 10.48 -10.19
N ARG A 108 -9.24 9.36 -10.50
CA ARG A 108 -7.77 9.32 -10.64
C ARG A 108 -7.38 9.80 -12.03
N VAL A 109 -6.55 10.83 -12.08
CA VAL A 109 -6.15 11.50 -13.32
C VAL A 109 -4.71 11.15 -13.68
N LEU A 110 -3.83 11.01 -12.68
CA LEU A 110 -2.41 10.76 -12.88
C LEU A 110 -1.88 9.73 -11.88
N SER A 111 -0.85 8.99 -12.28
CA SER A 111 -0.02 8.20 -11.37
C SER A 111 1.43 8.24 -11.80
N ASN A 112 2.35 7.90 -10.89
CA ASN A 112 3.69 7.47 -11.33
C ASN A 112 3.60 6.14 -12.10
N LYS A 113 4.70 5.76 -12.74
CA LYS A 113 4.77 4.51 -13.52
C LYS A 113 4.52 3.31 -12.60
N LEU A 114 3.71 2.37 -13.08
CA LEU A 114 3.52 1.07 -12.43
C LEU A 114 4.78 0.22 -12.52
N GLU A 115 5.50 0.32 -13.65
CA GLU A 115 6.75 -0.36 -13.91
C GLU A 115 7.84 0.64 -14.29
N GLY A 116 8.99 0.53 -13.64
CA GLY A 116 10.15 1.39 -13.84
C GLY A 116 10.22 2.58 -12.88
N LYS A 117 11.41 3.18 -12.77
CA LYS A 117 11.73 4.18 -11.75
C LYS A 117 10.78 5.39 -11.79
N LYS A 118 10.34 5.82 -10.61
CA LYS A 118 9.71 7.13 -10.40
C LYS A 118 10.65 8.22 -10.96
N LEU A 119 10.11 9.07 -11.83
CA LEU A 119 10.82 10.25 -12.33
C LEU A 119 10.66 11.37 -11.29
N ALA A 120 11.78 12.01 -10.94
CA ALA A 120 11.84 13.11 -9.99
C ALA A 120 11.14 14.37 -10.52
#